data_AF-E0NH48-F1
#
_entry.id   AF-E0NH48-F1
#
_cell.length_a   1.000
_cell.length_b   1.000
_cell.length_c   1.000
_cell.angle_alpha   90.00
_cell.angle_beta   90.00
_cell.angle_gamma   90.00
#
_symmetry.space_group_name_H-M   'P 1'
#
loop_
_entity.id
_entity.type
_entity.pdbx_description
1 polymer ?
#
loop_
_entity_poly.entity_id
_entity_poly.type
_entity_poly.pdbx_seq_one_letter_code
_entity_poly.pdbx_strand_id
1 'polypeptide(L)' 'MDLTIIKKYIATYLSSPTTRLTTVNTPRVGIKVVKGDEETFFYPNPEDKNAFFEEFDEHRYLHQYDAAKKAFTTQEL' A
#
# COMPACT_ATOMS: atom_id res chain seq x y z
N MET A 1 -11.04 4.10 7.51
CA MET A 1 -9.72 3.51 7.79
C MET A 1 -8.74 4.32 6.98
N ASP A 2 -7.88 5.06 7.66
CA ASP A 2 -7.14 6.17 7.06
C ASP A 2 -5.89 5.62 6.34
N LEU A 3 -5.40 6.33 5.32
CA LEU A 3 -4.22 5.98 4.52
C LEU A 3 -2.94 5.82 5.38
N THR A 4 -3.03 6.04 6.69
CA THR A 4 -2.01 5.84 7.71
C THR A 4 -1.35 4.47 7.68
N ILE A 5 -2.09 3.37 7.55
CA ILE A 5 -1.49 2.02 7.54
C ILE A 5 -0.63 1.82 6.28
N ILE A 6 -1.14 2.23 5.12
CA ILE A 6 -0.41 2.22 3.85
C ILE A 6 0.86 3.07 3.96
N LYS A 7 0.76 4.29 4.52
CA LYS A 7 1.92 5.17 4.77
C LYS A 7 2.98 4.51 5.66
N LYS A 8 2.57 3.80 6.72
CA LYS A 8 3.49 3.06 7.61
C LYS A 8 4.20 1.93 6.87
N TYR A 9 3.47 1.18 6.05
CA TYR A 9 4.06 0.13 5.20
C TYR A 9 5.12 0.72 4.27
N ILE A 10 4.76 1.77 3.51
CA ILE A 10 5.69 2.43 2.58
C ILE A 10 6.94 2.95 3.30
N ALA A 11 6.77 3.62 4.44
CA ALA A 11 7.89 4.14 5.22
C ALA A 11 8.84 3.04 5.71
N THR A 12 8.29 1.87 6.07
CA THR A 12 9.05 0.76 6.68
C THR A 12 9.69 -0.16 5.63
N TYR A 13 9.04 -0.37 4.48
CA TYR A 13 9.42 -1.43 3.54
C TYR A 13 9.74 -0.94 2.13
N LEU A 14 9.18 0.18 1.69
CA LEU A 14 9.33 0.67 0.32
C LEU A 14 10.12 1.99 0.24
N SER A 15 10.67 2.48 1.36
CA SER A 15 11.36 3.75 1.40
C SER A 15 12.68 3.68 0.61
N SER A 16 12.73 4.38 -0.53
CA SER A 16 13.95 4.66 -1.28
C SER A 16 14.11 6.17 -1.52
N PRO A 17 15.34 6.66 -1.79
CA PRO A 17 15.57 8.07 -2.14
C PRO A 17 14.81 8.54 -3.39
N THR A 18 14.37 7.61 -4.23
CA THR A 18 13.65 7.88 -5.49
C THR A 18 12.14 7.68 -5.38
N THR A 19 11.64 7.31 -4.20
CA THR A 19 10.22 7.04 -3.98
C THR A 19 9.43 8.35 -3.95
N ARG A 20 8.38 8.45 -4.77
CA ARG A 20 7.42 9.57 -4.78
C ARG A 20 6.02 9.08 -4.43
N LEU A 21 5.32 9.88 -3.62
CA LEU A 21 4.01 9.54 -3.08
C LEU A 21 2.95 10.53 -3.55
N THR A 22 1.87 10.04 -4.14
CA THR A 22 0.71 10.84 -4.53
C THR A 22 -0.55 10.25 -3.93
N THR A 23 -1.32 11.07 -3.21
CA THR A 23 -2.66 10.65 -2.78
C THR A 23 -3.62 10.76 -3.95
N VAL A 24 -4.33 9.68 -4.26
CA VAL A 24 -5.30 9.61 -5.35
C VAL A 24 -6.67 9.45 -4.74
N ASN A 25 -7.61 10.32 -5.13
CA ASN A 25 -8.99 10.28 -4.61
C ASN A 25 -10.00 9.76 -5.65
N THR A 26 -9.61 9.67 -6.94
CA THR A 26 -10.49 9.23 -8.03
C THR A 26 -9.73 8.33 -9.01
N PRO A 27 -10.34 7.28 -9.57
CA PRO A 27 -11.69 6.77 -9.26
C PRO A 27 -11.78 6.01 -7.93
N ARG A 28 -10.65 5.64 -7.32
CA ARG A 28 -10.59 4.94 -6.02
C ARG A 28 -9.61 5.67 -5.08
N VAL A 29 -9.96 5.74 -3.79
CA VAL A 29 -9.11 6.35 -2.75
C VAL A 29 -7.91 5.46 -2.48
N GLY A 30 -6.71 6.04 -2.55
CA GLY A 30 -5.46 5.30 -2.38
C GLY A 30 -4.20 6.15 -2.39
N ILE A 31 -3.06 5.48 -2.43
CA ILE A 31 -1.74 6.08 -2.59
C ILE A 31 -1.10 5.47 -3.84
N LYS A 32 -0.73 6.33 -4.78
CA LYS A 32 0.14 5.97 -5.89
C LYS A 32 1.58 6.19 -5.48
N VAL A 33 2.40 5.17 -5.64
CA VAL A 33 3.83 5.16 -5.38
C VAL A 33 4.55 5.02 -6.70
N VAL A 34 5.53 5.89 -6.94
CA VAL A 34 6.41 5.79 -8.11
C VAL A 34 7.84 5.61 -7.61
N LYS A 35 8.52 4.57 -8.10
CA LYS A 35 9.90 4.24 -7.74
C LYS A 35 10.72 4.01 -9.01
N GLY A 36 11.40 5.05 -9.48
CA GLY A 36 12.03 5.01 -10.80
C GLY A 36 10.95 5.00 -11.88
N ASP A 37 10.94 3.96 -12.73
CA ASP A 37 9.95 3.75 -13.79
C ASP A 37 8.78 2.84 -13.36
N GLU A 38 8.85 2.27 -12.14
CA GLU A 38 7.82 1.41 -11.58
C GLU A 38 6.72 2.23 -10.90
N GLU A 39 5.47 1.92 -11.22
CA GLU A 39 4.28 2.53 -10.63
C GLU A 39 3.45 1.48 -9.91
N THR A 40 3.15 1.77 -8.65
CA THR A 40 2.38 0.88 -7.78
C THR A 40 1.22 1.64 -7.16
N PHE A 41 0.04 1.03 -7.11
CA PHE A 41 -1.15 1.62 -6.52
C PHE A 41 -1.61 0.87 -5.26
N PHE A 42 -1.77 1.59 -4.15
CA PHE A 42 -2.22 1.04 -2.88
C PHE A 42 -3.60 1.58 -2.51
N TYR A 43 -4.53 0.73 -2.10
CA TYR A 43 -5.85 1.17 -1.66
C TYR A 43 -6.39 0.35 -0.48
N PRO A 44 -7.19 0.96 0.43
CA PRO A 44 -7.71 0.26 1.60
C PRO A 44 -8.59 -0.93 1.25
N ASN A 45 -8.55 -1.99 2.06
CA ASN A 45 -9.59 -3.00 2.04
C ASN A 45 -10.86 -2.43 2.72
N PRO A 46 -12.03 -2.42 2.04
CA PRO A 46 -13.27 -1.88 2.63
C PRO A 46 -13.80 -2.74 3.79
N GLU A 47 -13.44 -4.02 3.85
CA GLU A 47 -13.96 -4.99 4.83
C GLU A 47 -13.05 -5.17 6.04
N ASP A 48 -11.72 -5.05 5.86
CA ASP A 48 -10.74 -5.17 6.94
C ASP A 48 -9.93 -3.89 7.12
N LYS A 49 -10.05 -3.28 8.30
CA LYS A 49 -9.34 -2.05 8.69
C LYS A 49 -7.83 -2.23 8.89
N ASN A 50 -7.33 -3.45 8.95
CA ASN A 50 -5.91 -3.74 9.04
C ASN A 50 -5.32 -4.24 7.72
N ALA A 51 -6.13 -4.30 6.65
CA ALA A 51 -5.67 -4.77 5.36
C ALA A 51 -5.77 -3.70 4.27
N PHE A 52 -4.90 -3.80 3.28
CA PHE A 52 -4.94 -2.98 2.08
C PHE A 52 -4.41 -3.79 0.90
N PHE A 53 -4.76 -3.35 -0.30
CA PHE A 53 -4.31 -3.97 -1.53
C PHE A 53 -3.20 -3.14 -2.15
N GLU A 54 -2.31 -3.82 -2.84
CA GLU A 54 -1.31 -3.28 -3.75
C GLU A 54 -1.60 -3.82 -5.14
N GLU A 55 -1.63 -2.95 -6.14
CA GLU A 55 -1.71 -3.29 -7.55
C GLU A 55 -0.43 -2.81 -8.23
N PHE A 56 0.25 -3.74 -8.88
CA PHE A 56 1.45 -3.51 -9.65
C PHE A 56 1.35 -4.32 -10.95
N ASP A 57 1.28 -3.62 -12.08
CA ASP A 57 0.98 -4.21 -13.39
C ASP A 57 -0.27 -5.12 -13.36
N GLU A 58 -0.12 -6.42 -13.66
CA GLU A 58 -1.19 -7.42 -13.63
C GLU A 58 -1.28 -8.17 -12.28
N HIS A 59 -0.40 -7.85 -11.34
CA HIS A 59 -0.35 -8.49 -10.03
C HIS A 59 -1.10 -7.69 -8.97
N ARG A 60 -1.80 -8.41 -8.10
CA ARG A 60 -2.47 -7.83 -6.93
C ARG A 60 -1.99 -8.55 -5.67
N TYR A 61 -1.60 -7.77 -4.67
CA TYR A 61 -1.18 -8.28 -3.37
C TYR A 61 -2.12 -7.77 -2.27
N LEU A 62 -2.43 -8.65 -1.32
CA LEU A 62 -3.09 -8.32 -0.06
C LEU A 62 -2.03 -8.16 1.03
N HIS A 63 -2.04 -7.01 1.67
CA HIS A 63 -1.20 -6.72 2.83
C HIS A 63 -2.06 -6.66 4.08
N GLN A 64 -1.70 -7.42 5.11
CA GLN A 64 -2.38 -7.40 6.39
C GLN A 64 -1.43 -6.99 7.51
N TYR A 65 -1.85 -6.02 8.31
CA TYR A 65 -1.07 -5.49 9.43
C TYR A 65 -1.40 -6.24 10.73
N ASP A 66 -0.40 -6.91 11.30
CA ASP A 66 -0.46 -7.48 12.65
C ASP A 66 0.00 -6.42 13.66
N ALA A 67 -0.95 -5.84 14.39
CA ALA A 67 -0.67 -4.80 15.38
C ALA A 67 0.15 -5.30 16.59
N ALA A 68 0.06 -6.60 16.94
CA ALA A 68 0.80 -7.18 18.06
C ALA A 68 2.27 -7.35 17.69
N LYS A 69 2.54 -7.84 16.48
CA LYS A 69 3.91 -8.02 15.95
C LYS A 69 4.49 -6.75 15.32
N LYS A 70 3.65 -5.72 15.12
CA LYS A 70 3.98 -4.49 14.38
C LYS A 70 4.58 -4.78 13.00
N ALA A 71 4.05 -5.80 12.33
CA ALA A 71 4.58 -6.32 11.07
C ALA A 71 3.47 -6.48 10.03
N PHE A 72 3.85 -6.53 8.76
CA PHE A 72 2.93 -6.80 7.66
C PHE A 72 3.18 -8.19 7.10
N THR A 73 2.12 -8.87 6.73
CA THR A 73 2.17 -10.09 5.91
C THR A 73 1.59 -9.78 4.54
N THR A 74 2.27 -10.26 3.50
CA THR A 74 1.88 -10.03 2.11
C THR A 74 1.55 -11.36 1.46
N GLN A 75 0.44 -11.40 0.72
CA GLN A 75 0.00 -12.54 -0.08
C GLN A 75 -0.38 -12.06 -1.47
N GLU A 76 0.06 -12.76 -2.51
CA GLU A 76 -0.41 -12.56 -3.89
C GLU A 76 -1.79 -13.21 -4.11
N LEU A 77 -2.66 -12.53 -4.87
CA LEU A 77 -4.04 -12.95 -5.15
C LEU A 77 -4.23 -13.52 -6.56
#